data_AF-A0A950TBM5-F1
#
_entry.id   AF-A0A950TBM5-F1
#
_cell.length_a   1.000
_cell.length_b   1.000
_cell.length_c   1.000
_cell.angle_alpha   90.00
_cell.angle_beta   90.00
_cell.angle_gamma   90.00
#
_symmetry.space_group_name_H-M   'P 1'
#
loop_
_entity.id
_entity.type
_entity.pdbx_description
1 polymer ?
#
loop_
_entity_poly.entity_id
_entity_poly.type
_entity_poly.pdbx_seq_one_letter_code
_entity_poly.pdbx_strand_id
1 'polypeptide(L)'
;RHLQKILPLIAVVVEDVQAVTRKGKGGKWNGSFSPVQVGKKHLYRLLREMGLEVHLRQGWQTKELRETYGLKKTKSKSQQSFESHAVDAWAMAASVSGARKPTCTRLWYVVPAVLHRRQLHRLQASKGGERKPYGSTRSLGLKRGTLVCHNTYGRCTVGGFDRKKQTISLHAYRTNKRLTQGAKVEKCRVLTWVAWRSWLVAEEQRKKSSKESTPRHSTRKGRPAPPPHE
;
A
#
# COMPACT_ATOMS: atom_id res chain seq x y z
N ARG A 1 -16.92 11.13 -3.84
CA ARG A 1 -17.25 12.25 -4.78
C ARG A 1 -16.02 12.93 -5.41
N HIS A 2 -14.87 13.11 -4.74
CA HIS A 2 -13.72 13.81 -5.34
C HIS A 2 -13.32 13.27 -6.74
N LEU A 3 -13.16 11.95 -6.90
CA LEU A 3 -12.78 11.36 -8.18
C LEU A 3 -13.78 11.62 -9.32
N GLN A 4 -15.10 11.57 -9.05
CA GLN A 4 -16.12 11.90 -10.05
C GLN A 4 -16.08 13.36 -10.52
N LYS A 5 -15.51 14.27 -9.69
CA LYS A 5 -15.36 15.68 -10.08
C LYS A 5 -14.20 15.92 -11.04
N ILE A 6 -13.23 14.99 -11.08
CA ILE A 6 -11.99 15.16 -11.85
C ILE A 6 -11.83 14.12 -12.95
N LEU A 7 -12.69 13.09 -12.99
CA LEU A 7 -12.68 12.02 -13.98
C LEU A 7 -14.12 11.72 -14.44
N PRO A 8 -14.34 11.46 -15.73
CA PRO A 8 -15.64 11.07 -16.28
C PRO A 8 -15.94 9.59 -15.97
N LEU A 9 -16.17 9.28 -14.69
CA LEU A 9 -16.46 7.91 -14.26
C LEU A 9 -17.89 7.54 -14.64
N ILE A 10 -18.05 6.48 -15.45
CA ILE A 10 -19.34 5.97 -15.91
C ILE A 10 -19.72 4.63 -15.27
N ALA A 11 -18.71 3.82 -14.91
CA ALA A 11 -18.91 2.48 -14.39
C ALA A 11 -17.91 2.15 -13.28
N VAL A 12 -18.27 1.18 -12.45
CA VAL A 12 -17.43 0.62 -11.39
C VAL A 12 -17.60 -0.89 -11.36
N VAL A 13 -16.49 -1.59 -11.20
CA VAL A 13 -16.48 -3.04 -11.02
C VAL A 13 -16.07 -3.35 -9.58
N VAL A 14 -16.88 -4.16 -8.89
CA VAL A 14 -16.66 -4.52 -7.49
C VAL A 14 -16.62 -6.03 -7.35
N GLU A 15 -15.62 -6.53 -6.61
CA GLU A 15 -15.58 -7.93 -6.23
C GLU A 15 -16.66 -8.21 -5.17
N ASP A 16 -17.59 -9.11 -5.48
CA ASP A 16 -18.68 -9.50 -4.60
C ASP A 16 -18.21 -10.57 -3.61
N VAL A 17 -17.76 -10.10 -2.44
CA VAL A 17 -17.22 -10.99 -1.40
C VAL A 17 -18.35 -11.75 -0.70
N GLN A 18 -18.18 -13.06 -0.58
CA GLN A 18 -19.03 -13.94 0.22
C GLN A 18 -18.16 -14.86 1.08
N ALA A 19 -18.41 -14.86 2.40
CA ALA A 19 -17.82 -15.83 3.31
C ALA A 19 -18.44 -17.21 3.06
N VAL A 20 -17.57 -18.22 2.94
CA VAL A 20 -17.98 -19.62 2.76
C VAL A 20 -17.99 -20.29 4.12
N THR A 21 -19.11 -20.93 4.47
CA THR A 21 -19.19 -21.80 5.64
C THR A 21 -18.40 -23.08 5.39
N ARG A 22 -17.65 -23.54 6.40
CA ARG A 22 -16.84 -24.76 6.30
C ARG A 22 -17.36 -25.81 7.27
N LYS A 23 -17.67 -26.99 6.73
CA LYS A 23 -18.06 -28.17 7.53
C LYS A 23 -16.92 -28.52 8.49
N GLY A 24 -17.24 -28.80 9.76
CA GLY A 24 -16.25 -29.11 10.81
C GLY A 24 -15.52 -27.90 11.43
N LYS A 25 -15.78 -26.66 10.98
CA LYS A 25 -15.20 -25.43 11.59
C LYS A 25 -16.25 -24.60 12.35
N GLY A 26 -17.10 -25.29 13.12
CA GLY A 26 -18.34 -24.79 13.71
C GLY A 26 -18.22 -23.63 14.71
N GLY A 27 -17.05 -23.40 15.30
CA GLY A 27 -16.87 -22.30 16.25
C GLY A 27 -16.52 -20.97 15.58
N LYS A 28 -15.22 -20.70 15.45
CA LYS A 28 -14.71 -19.36 15.11
C LYS A 28 -14.88 -18.96 13.65
N TRP A 29 -14.75 -19.88 12.69
CA TRP A 29 -14.82 -19.53 11.26
C TRP A 29 -16.25 -19.22 10.82
N ASN A 30 -17.19 -20.13 11.10
CA ASN A 30 -18.59 -19.95 10.71
C ASN A 30 -19.30 -18.84 11.50
N GLY A 31 -18.84 -18.54 12.73
CA GLY A 31 -19.33 -17.42 13.53
C GLY A 31 -18.65 -16.07 13.25
N SER A 32 -17.57 -16.04 12.44
CA SER A 32 -16.91 -14.79 12.07
C SER A 32 -17.59 -14.17 10.86
N PHE A 33 -18.32 -13.09 11.08
CA PHE A 33 -18.85 -12.26 9.99
C PHE A 33 -17.74 -11.43 9.37
N SER A 34 -17.62 -11.45 8.04
CA SER A 34 -16.76 -10.51 7.32
C SER A 34 -17.42 -9.13 7.31
N PRO A 35 -16.83 -8.09 7.92
CA PRO A 35 -17.39 -6.73 7.87
C PRO A 35 -17.59 -6.25 6.42
N VAL A 36 -16.74 -6.72 5.50
CA VAL A 36 -16.85 -6.44 4.06
C VAL A 36 -18.14 -7.02 3.49
N GLN A 37 -18.51 -8.24 3.86
CA GLN A 37 -19.76 -8.87 3.39
C GLN A 37 -21.00 -8.14 3.95
N VAL A 38 -20.95 -7.69 5.19
CA VAL A 38 -22.07 -6.95 5.82
C VAL A 38 -22.25 -5.58 5.14
N GLY A 39 -21.16 -4.88 4.84
CA GLY A 39 -21.19 -3.54 4.25
C GLY A 39 -21.40 -3.48 2.73
N LYS A 40 -21.23 -4.58 2.00
CA LYS A 40 -21.20 -4.55 0.52
C LYS A 40 -22.48 -4.03 -0.12
N LYS A 41 -23.65 -4.37 0.41
CA LYS A 41 -24.95 -3.88 -0.11
C LYS A 41 -25.06 -2.36 0.02
N HIS A 42 -24.61 -1.81 1.15
CA HIS A 42 -24.57 -0.36 1.35
C HIS A 42 -23.62 0.31 0.36
N LEU A 43 -22.43 -0.26 0.14
CA LEU A 43 -21.49 0.22 -0.88
C LEU A 43 -22.12 0.23 -2.27
N TYR A 44 -22.74 -0.87 -2.70
CA TYR A 44 -23.36 -0.97 -4.04
C TYR A 44 -24.44 0.08 -4.23
N ARG A 45 -25.26 0.30 -3.19
CA ARG A 45 -26.28 1.35 -3.20
C ARG A 45 -25.64 2.74 -3.37
N LEU A 46 -24.62 3.08 -2.57
CA LEU A 46 -23.94 4.38 -2.69
C LEU A 46 -23.34 4.61 -4.08
N LEU A 47 -22.78 3.57 -4.70
CA LEU A 47 -22.22 3.66 -6.05
C LEU A 47 -23.31 3.91 -7.10
N ARG A 48 -24.48 3.26 -6.97
CA ARG A 48 -25.62 3.51 -7.86
C ARG A 48 -26.23 4.90 -7.66
N GLU A 49 -26.37 5.35 -6.41
CA GLU A 49 -26.80 6.72 -6.07
C GLU A 49 -25.85 7.78 -6.62
N MET A 50 -24.58 7.42 -6.84
CA MET A 50 -23.59 8.25 -7.52
C MET A 50 -23.74 8.27 -9.06
N GLY A 51 -24.72 7.55 -9.62
CA GLY A 51 -25.00 7.48 -11.06
C GLY A 51 -24.05 6.54 -11.83
N LEU A 52 -23.35 5.64 -11.13
CA LEU A 52 -22.39 4.72 -11.76
C LEU A 52 -23.07 3.39 -12.09
N GLU A 53 -22.75 2.83 -13.26
CA GLU A 53 -23.08 1.44 -13.57
C GLU A 53 -22.23 0.50 -12.70
N VAL A 54 -22.88 -0.37 -11.92
CA VAL A 54 -22.20 -1.27 -10.97
C VAL A 54 -22.17 -2.68 -11.52
N HIS A 55 -20.97 -3.16 -11.87
CA HIS A 55 -20.73 -4.55 -12.24
C HIS A 55 -20.18 -5.31 -11.05
N LEU A 56 -20.74 -6.49 -10.77
CA LEU A 56 -20.28 -7.37 -9.71
C LEU A 56 -19.49 -8.53 -10.31
N ARG A 57 -18.36 -8.88 -9.69
CA ARG A 57 -17.54 -10.03 -10.08
C ARG A 57 -17.27 -10.93 -8.88
N GLN A 58 -17.35 -12.23 -9.07
CA GLN A 58 -16.94 -13.22 -8.07
C GLN A 58 -15.41 -13.33 -8.05
N GLY A 59 -14.83 -13.74 -6.92
CA GLY A 59 -13.37 -13.81 -6.78
C GLY A 59 -12.67 -14.75 -7.78
N TRP A 60 -13.36 -15.80 -8.24
CA TRP A 60 -12.83 -16.67 -9.31
C TRP A 60 -12.81 -15.97 -10.67
N GLN A 61 -13.79 -15.13 -10.96
CA GLN A 61 -13.83 -14.33 -12.20
C GLN A 61 -12.68 -13.32 -12.23
N THR A 62 -12.33 -12.71 -11.08
CA THR A 62 -11.15 -11.83 -10.99
C THR A 62 -9.87 -12.57 -11.38
N LYS A 63 -9.73 -13.85 -11.01
CA LYS A 63 -8.58 -14.67 -11.39
C LYS A 63 -8.55 -14.93 -12.90
N GLU A 64 -9.67 -15.35 -13.49
CA GLU A 64 -9.76 -15.59 -14.93
C GLU A 64 -9.47 -14.33 -15.75
N LEU A 65 -10.02 -13.18 -15.35
CA LEU A 65 -9.74 -11.91 -16.01
C LEU A 65 -8.23 -11.61 -16.04
N ARG A 66 -7.52 -11.83 -14.91
CA ARG A 66 -6.06 -11.65 -14.88
C ARG A 66 -5.33 -12.55 -15.86
N GLU A 67 -5.76 -13.80 -16.00
CA GLU A 67 -5.18 -14.77 -16.92
C GLU A 67 -5.40 -14.33 -18.38
N THR A 68 -6.63 -13.90 -18.72
CA THR A 68 -6.98 -13.34 -20.03
C THR A 68 -6.10 -12.15 -20.42
N TYR A 69 -5.78 -11.26 -19.48
CA TYR A 69 -4.92 -10.10 -19.73
C TYR A 69 -3.41 -10.40 -19.55
N GLY A 70 -3.03 -11.64 -19.26
CA GLY A 70 -1.63 -12.02 -19.05
C GLY A 70 -0.97 -11.38 -17.82
N LEU A 71 -1.75 -10.94 -16.83
CA LEU A 71 -1.26 -10.22 -15.65
C LEU A 71 -0.99 -11.16 -14.48
N LYS A 72 0.27 -11.23 -14.06
CA LYS A 72 0.71 -12.07 -12.94
C LYS A 72 0.72 -11.28 -11.63
N LYS A 73 0.03 -11.83 -10.63
CA LYS A 73 0.06 -11.29 -9.27
C LYS A 73 1.33 -11.73 -8.55
N THR A 74 1.99 -10.81 -7.85
CA THR A 74 3.15 -11.17 -7.01
C THR A 74 2.69 -11.87 -5.73
N LYS A 75 3.53 -12.76 -5.19
CA LYS A 75 3.32 -13.34 -3.85
C LYS A 75 3.64 -12.33 -2.73
N SER A 76 4.45 -11.30 -3.03
CA SER A 76 4.87 -10.29 -2.06
C SER A 76 3.85 -9.17 -1.91
N LYS A 77 2.88 -9.36 -1.01
CA LYS A 77 1.78 -8.41 -0.77
C LYS A 77 2.23 -7.03 -0.24
N SER A 78 3.45 -6.92 0.30
CA SER A 78 4.01 -5.67 0.83
C SER A 78 4.85 -4.90 -0.19
N GLN A 79 5.20 -5.52 -1.33
CA GLN A 79 5.96 -4.87 -2.38
C GLN A 79 5.11 -3.77 -3.03
N GLN A 80 5.64 -2.56 -3.11
CA GLN A 80 4.97 -1.42 -3.73
C GLN A 80 5.01 -1.52 -5.26
N SER A 81 4.32 -2.50 -5.84
CA SER A 81 4.29 -2.73 -7.29
C SER A 81 2.88 -2.88 -7.84
N PHE A 82 2.73 -2.65 -9.14
CA PHE A 82 1.46 -2.80 -9.86
C PHE A 82 0.89 -4.21 -9.66
N GLU A 83 1.75 -5.23 -9.73
CA GLU A 83 1.44 -6.65 -9.58
C GLU A 83 0.91 -7.00 -8.19
N SER A 84 1.24 -6.21 -7.17
CA SER A 84 0.80 -6.45 -5.79
C SER A 84 -0.54 -5.80 -5.50
N HIS A 85 -0.77 -4.59 -6.02
CA HIS A 85 -1.83 -3.72 -5.54
C HIS A 85 -2.87 -3.31 -6.58
N ALA A 86 -2.53 -3.29 -7.86
CA ALA A 86 -3.37 -2.70 -8.90
C ALA A 86 -3.85 -3.70 -9.97
N VAL A 87 -3.19 -4.86 -10.12
CA VAL A 87 -3.52 -5.84 -11.17
C VAL A 87 -4.99 -6.29 -11.13
N ASP A 88 -5.52 -6.65 -9.96
CA ASP A 88 -6.93 -7.10 -9.86
C ASP A 88 -7.90 -5.98 -10.29
N ALA A 89 -7.68 -4.77 -9.79
CA ALA A 89 -8.51 -3.61 -10.11
C ALA A 89 -8.43 -3.23 -11.60
N TRP A 90 -7.23 -3.28 -12.18
CA TRP A 90 -7.03 -3.00 -13.59
C TRP A 90 -7.72 -4.05 -14.47
N ALA A 91 -7.54 -5.35 -14.18
CA ALA A 91 -8.17 -6.43 -14.96
C ALA A 91 -9.70 -6.35 -14.93
N MET A 92 -10.28 -6.03 -13.76
CA MET A 92 -11.71 -5.80 -13.63
C MET A 92 -12.17 -4.60 -14.46
N ALA A 93 -11.48 -3.46 -14.37
CA ALA A 93 -11.83 -2.27 -15.16
C ALA A 93 -11.67 -2.50 -16.68
N ALA A 94 -10.64 -3.25 -17.09
CA ALA A 94 -10.40 -3.62 -18.49
C ALA A 94 -11.55 -4.47 -19.06
N SER A 95 -12.15 -5.35 -18.23
CA SER A 95 -13.28 -6.20 -18.64
C SER A 95 -14.54 -5.45 -19.05
N VAL A 96 -14.68 -4.19 -18.63
CA VAL A 96 -15.81 -3.32 -18.96
C VAL A 96 -15.41 -2.27 -20.00
N SER A 97 -14.22 -1.68 -19.85
CA SER A 97 -13.73 -0.62 -20.75
C SER A 97 -13.21 -1.13 -22.10
N GLY A 98 -12.94 -2.42 -22.26
CA GLY A 98 -12.33 -2.98 -23.46
C GLY A 98 -10.82 -2.72 -23.59
N ALA A 99 -10.17 -2.20 -22.53
CA ALA A 99 -8.73 -1.95 -22.52
C ALA A 99 -7.93 -3.23 -22.75
N ARG A 100 -6.95 -3.20 -23.66
CA ARG A 100 -6.16 -4.39 -24.04
C ARG A 100 -4.98 -4.68 -23.09
N LYS A 101 -4.29 -3.62 -22.64
CA LYS A 101 -3.10 -3.72 -21.76
C LYS A 101 -2.91 -2.45 -20.94
N PRO A 102 -2.23 -2.51 -19.77
CA PRO A 102 -1.92 -1.31 -18.99
C PRO A 102 -1.02 -0.36 -19.78
N THR A 103 -1.42 0.92 -19.87
CA THR A 103 -0.60 1.99 -20.46
C THR A 103 0.39 2.58 -19.46
N CYS A 104 0.11 2.44 -18.16
CA CYS A 104 0.97 2.90 -17.08
C CYS A 104 0.87 1.92 -15.90
N THR A 105 2.03 1.44 -15.44
CA THR A 105 2.15 0.56 -14.26
C THR A 105 2.80 1.29 -13.07
N ARG A 106 3.20 2.56 -13.25
CA ARG A 106 3.77 3.37 -12.18
C ARG A 106 2.72 3.64 -11.12
N LEU A 107 3.12 3.54 -9.86
CA LEU A 107 2.22 3.78 -8.73
C LEU A 107 2.52 5.12 -8.06
N TRP A 108 1.45 5.83 -7.73
CA TRP A 108 1.49 7.01 -6.87
C TRP A 108 0.94 6.65 -5.51
N TYR A 109 1.79 6.62 -4.48
CA TYR A 109 1.37 6.31 -3.12
C TYR A 109 0.92 7.57 -2.42
N VAL A 110 -0.18 7.46 -1.68
CA VAL A 110 -0.73 8.55 -0.88
C VAL A 110 -1.03 7.99 0.51
N VAL A 111 -0.40 8.56 1.53
CA VAL A 111 -0.56 8.15 2.93
C VAL A 111 -0.99 9.35 3.76
N PRO A 112 -2.14 9.29 4.45
CA PRO A 112 -2.59 10.40 5.29
C PRO A 112 -1.61 10.63 6.43
N ALA A 113 -1.43 11.90 6.81
CA ALA A 113 -0.72 12.25 8.01
C ALA A 113 -1.55 11.79 9.23
N VAL A 114 -1.01 10.85 10.00
CA VAL A 114 -1.65 10.38 11.22
C VAL A 114 -1.29 11.31 12.36
N LEU A 115 -2.25 12.11 12.80
CA LEU A 115 -2.10 13.01 13.93
C LEU A 115 -2.84 12.46 15.15
N HIS A 116 -2.13 12.36 16.27
CA HIS A 116 -2.74 11.98 17.54
C HIS A 116 -3.51 13.17 18.13
N ARG A 117 -4.81 12.97 18.38
CA ARG A 117 -5.67 13.94 19.06
C ARG A 117 -5.10 14.26 20.45
N ARG A 118 -5.27 15.50 20.90
CA ARG A 118 -4.80 15.95 22.22
C ARG A 118 -5.52 15.16 23.33
N GLN A 119 -4.73 14.60 24.23
CA GLN A 119 -5.18 14.01 25.49
C GLN A 119 -4.49 14.78 26.61
N LEU A 120 -5.26 15.42 27.49
CA LEU A 120 -4.70 16.15 28.64
C LEU A 120 -4.07 15.17 29.64
N HIS A 121 -4.72 14.04 29.85
CA HIS A 121 -4.23 12.93 30.66
C HIS A 121 -4.36 11.66 29.83
N ARG A 122 -3.27 10.89 29.67
CA ARG A 122 -3.37 9.57 29.06
C ARG A 122 -4.23 8.65 29.91
N LEU A 123 -4.93 7.73 29.23
CA LEU A 123 -5.76 6.70 29.88
C LEU A 123 -4.93 5.82 30.82
N GLN A 124 -3.73 5.46 30.38
CA GLN A 124 -2.77 4.67 31.15
C GLN A 124 -1.71 5.58 31.77
N ALA A 125 -1.48 5.41 33.08
CA ALA A 125 -0.44 6.11 33.81
C ALA A 125 0.96 5.64 33.38
N SER A 126 1.94 6.51 33.53
CA SER A 126 3.36 6.17 33.37
C SER A 126 3.89 5.50 34.64
N LYS A 127 5.13 4.96 34.60
CA LYS A 127 5.83 4.54 35.81
C LYS A 127 5.81 5.70 36.83
N GLY A 128 5.32 5.44 38.05
CA GLY A 128 5.11 6.46 39.09
C GLY A 128 3.72 7.10 39.12
N GLY A 129 2.73 6.55 38.41
CA GLY A 129 1.32 7.02 38.49
C GLY A 129 1.01 8.28 37.64
N GLU A 130 2.02 8.90 37.04
CA GLU A 130 1.86 10.15 36.30
C GLU A 130 1.15 9.96 34.95
N ARG A 131 0.01 10.64 34.76
CA ARG A 131 -0.73 10.69 33.50
C ARG A 131 -0.31 11.91 32.67
N LYS A 132 0.75 11.73 31.88
CA LYS A 132 1.31 12.77 31.02
C LYS A 132 0.33 13.21 29.93
N PRO A 133 0.34 14.49 29.53
CA PRO A 133 -0.36 14.94 28.34
C PRO A 133 0.24 14.32 27.08
N TYR A 134 -0.60 13.99 26.11
CA TYR A 134 -0.22 13.35 24.85
C TYR A 134 -0.97 13.94 23.65
N GLY A 135 -0.48 13.66 22.45
CA GLY A 135 -1.03 14.25 21.23
C GLY A 135 -0.63 15.72 21.07
N SER A 136 -1.51 16.52 20.47
CA SER A 136 -1.30 17.87 19.93
C SER A 136 -1.03 17.88 18.42
N THR A 137 -1.52 18.93 17.78
CA THR A 137 -1.33 19.24 16.36
C THR A 137 -0.17 20.18 16.11
N ARG A 138 0.47 20.73 17.15
CA ARG A 138 1.59 21.68 17.05
C ARG A 138 2.80 21.25 17.89
N SER A 139 3.98 21.63 17.42
CA SER A 139 5.31 21.36 17.99
C SER A 139 6.18 22.59 17.76
N LEU A 140 6.45 23.37 18.81
CA LEU A 140 7.23 24.61 18.78
C LEU A 140 6.80 25.56 17.63
N GLY A 141 5.52 25.92 17.61
CA GLY A 141 4.94 26.78 16.59
C GLY A 141 4.57 26.08 15.28
N LEU A 142 5.25 24.99 14.90
CA LEU A 142 4.97 24.26 13.65
C LEU A 142 3.81 23.28 13.80
N LYS A 143 2.97 23.18 12.77
CA LYS A 143 1.94 22.12 12.69
C LYS A 143 2.63 20.76 12.46
N ARG A 144 2.17 19.72 13.15
CA ARG A 144 2.66 18.35 12.94
C ARG A 144 2.29 17.87 11.54
N GLY A 145 3.21 17.18 10.89
CA GLY A 145 3.13 16.86 9.46
C GLY A 145 3.63 17.98 8.54
N THR A 146 4.09 19.13 9.06
CA THR A 146 4.76 20.14 8.24
C THR A 146 6.00 19.56 7.60
N LEU A 147 6.11 19.72 6.29
CA LEU A 147 7.26 19.38 5.48
C LEU A 147 8.34 20.45 5.67
N VAL A 148 9.54 20.00 6.02
CA VAL A 148 10.72 20.84 6.22
C VAL A 148 11.91 20.26 5.46
N CYS A 149 12.86 21.11 5.09
CA CYS A 149 14.21 20.69 4.75
C CYS A 149 15.14 21.00 5.92
N HIS A 150 15.86 20.00 6.40
CA HIS A 150 16.90 20.12 7.42
C HIS A 150 18.26 19.87 6.79
N ASN A 151 19.27 20.64 7.15
CA ASN A 151 20.60 20.56 6.51
C ASN A 151 21.21 19.14 6.58
N THR A 152 21.06 18.46 7.72
CA THR A 152 21.60 17.10 7.91
C THR A 152 20.69 15.97 7.40
N TYR A 153 19.36 16.14 7.49
CA TYR A 153 18.40 15.03 7.28
C TYR A 153 17.63 15.16 5.95
N GLY A 154 17.86 16.24 5.22
CA GLY A 154 17.15 16.55 3.99
C GLY A 154 15.67 16.79 4.23
N ARG A 155 14.83 16.23 3.36
CA ARG A 155 13.36 16.45 3.38
C ARG A 155 12.69 15.57 4.44
N CYS A 156 12.08 16.20 5.44
CA CYS A 156 11.49 15.54 6.60
C CYS A 156 10.11 16.11 6.94
N THR A 157 9.35 15.38 7.76
CA THR A 157 8.11 15.89 8.36
C THR A 157 8.27 16.11 9.86
N VAL A 158 7.69 17.20 10.37
CA VAL A 158 7.69 17.56 11.79
C VAL A 158 6.76 16.64 12.58
N GLY A 159 7.28 16.06 13.66
CA GLY A 159 6.54 15.22 14.61
C GLY A 159 6.29 15.92 15.94
N GLY A 160 6.52 15.21 17.05
CA GLY A 160 6.38 15.75 18.40
C GLY A 160 7.45 16.79 18.76
N PHE A 161 7.42 17.29 19.99
CA PHE A 161 8.48 18.12 20.54
C PHE A 161 8.85 17.66 21.94
N ASP A 162 10.11 17.84 22.30
CA ASP A 162 10.63 17.63 23.65
C ASP A 162 10.59 18.97 24.40
N ARG A 163 9.83 19.01 25.49
CA ARG A 163 9.67 20.22 26.31
C ARG A 163 10.95 20.61 27.05
N LYS A 164 11.76 19.65 27.47
CA LYS A 164 12.98 19.92 28.24
C LYS A 164 14.06 20.48 27.32
N LYS A 165 14.20 19.88 26.13
CA LYS A 165 15.23 20.24 25.16
C LYS A 165 14.83 21.37 24.22
N GLN A 166 13.55 21.73 24.18
CA GLN A 166 13.00 22.70 23.21
C GLN A 166 13.37 22.31 21.76
N THR A 167 13.26 21.01 21.46
CA THR A 167 13.55 20.45 20.12
C THR A 167 12.33 19.74 19.53
N ILE A 168 12.26 19.64 18.21
CA ILE A 168 11.25 18.87 17.48
C ILE A 168 11.78 17.50 17.03
N SER A 169 10.86 16.55 16.85
CA SER A 169 11.19 15.30 16.15
C SER A 169 11.02 15.46 14.64
N LEU A 170 11.98 14.91 13.89
CA LEU A 170 11.91 14.83 12.44
C LEU A 170 11.72 13.39 12.01
N HIS A 171 10.88 13.19 11.00
CA HIS A 171 10.54 11.90 10.44
C HIS A 171 10.87 11.89 8.94
N ALA A 172 11.37 10.76 8.45
CA ALA A 172 11.65 10.57 7.03
C ALA A 172 10.34 10.72 6.22
N TYR A 173 10.37 11.52 5.15
CA TYR A 173 9.16 11.87 4.40
C TYR A 173 8.40 10.64 3.89
N ARG A 174 9.09 9.63 3.33
CA ARG A 174 8.44 8.43 2.78
C ARG A 174 8.03 7.42 3.86
N THR A 175 8.98 6.97 4.68
CA THR A 175 8.75 5.86 5.63
C THR A 175 8.11 6.27 6.95
N ASN A 176 8.04 7.57 7.25
CA ASN A 176 7.64 8.10 8.56
C ASN A 176 8.53 7.68 9.74
N LYS A 177 9.63 6.96 9.47
CA LYS A 177 10.57 6.54 10.51
C LYS A 177 11.18 7.79 11.15
N ARG A 178 11.19 7.83 12.48
CA ARG A 178 11.80 8.94 13.23
C ARG A 178 13.30 8.97 12.97
N LEU A 179 13.80 10.10 12.51
CA LEU A 179 15.22 10.35 12.23
C LEU A 179 15.92 10.94 13.45
N THR A 180 15.27 11.88 14.15
CA THR A 180 15.79 12.51 15.36
C THR A 180 14.66 13.04 16.24
N GLN A 181 14.97 13.34 17.50
CA GLN A 181 14.14 14.09 18.45
C GLN A 181 14.80 15.40 18.89
N GLY A 182 16.00 15.70 18.41
CA GLY A 182 16.84 16.81 18.83
C GLY A 182 16.96 17.94 17.80
N ALA A 183 16.05 18.02 16.82
CA ALA A 183 16.15 19.06 15.80
C ALA A 183 15.69 20.42 16.35
N LYS A 184 16.49 21.46 16.10
CA LYS A 184 16.08 22.84 16.37
C LYS A 184 15.25 23.38 15.22
N VAL A 185 14.23 24.18 15.52
CA VAL A 185 13.33 24.77 14.51
C VAL A 185 14.11 25.68 13.56
N GLU A 186 15.07 26.44 14.07
CA GLU A 186 15.95 27.34 13.30
C GLU A 186 16.75 26.63 12.19
N LYS A 187 17.06 25.34 12.38
CA LYS A 187 17.80 24.52 11.40
C LYS A 187 16.88 23.90 10.35
N CYS A 188 15.57 24.17 10.42
CA CYS A 188 14.57 23.64 9.51
C CYS A 188 14.04 24.77 8.61
N ARG A 189 14.27 24.67 7.30
CA ARG A 189 13.54 25.48 6.33
C ARG A 189 12.14 24.90 6.14
N VAL A 190 11.12 25.66 6.53
CA VAL A 190 9.72 25.27 6.34
C VAL A 190 9.36 25.32 4.87
N LEU A 191 8.73 24.27 4.37
CA LEU A 191 8.24 24.20 2.99
C LEU A 191 6.73 24.40 2.93
N THR A 192 5.97 23.47 3.50
CA THR A 192 4.49 23.54 3.53
C THR A 192 3.94 22.53 4.52
N TRP A 193 2.66 22.63 4.87
CA TRP A 193 1.98 21.56 5.59
C TRP A 193 1.34 20.56 4.63
N VAL A 194 1.57 19.27 4.86
CA VAL A 194 0.99 18.19 4.05
C VAL A 194 0.00 17.36 4.86
N ALA A 195 -1.26 17.35 4.43
CA ALA A 195 -2.27 16.42 4.95
C ALA A 195 -2.00 14.97 4.52
N TRP A 196 -1.35 14.81 3.37
CA TRP A 196 -1.04 13.52 2.76
C TRP A 196 0.41 13.53 2.30
N ARG A 197 1.18 12.54 2.73
CA ARG A 197 2.51 12.28 2.17
C ARG A 197 2.29 11.48 0.90
N SER A 198 2.89 11.92 -0.20
CA SER A 198 2.74 11.21 -1.46
C SER A 198 4.03 11.17 -2.25
N TRP A 199 4.21 10.09 -2.99
CA TRP A 199 5.37 9.91 -3.85
C TRP A 199 5.06 8.94 -4.97
N LEU A 200 5.74 9.17 -6.09
CA LEU A 200 5.87 8.16 -7.12
C LEU A 200 6.79 7.03 -6.62
N VAL A 201 6.34 5.79 -6.75
CA VAL A 201 7.20 4.63 -6.52
C VAL A 201 8.19 4.54 -7.67
N ALA A 202 9.48 4.54 -7.35
CA ALA A 202 10.51 4.36 -8.35
C ALA A 202 10.44 2.94 -8.92
N GLU A 203 10.59 2.80 -10.23
CA GLU A 203 10.78 1.48 -10.82
C GLU A 203 12.07 0.87 -10.27
N GLU A 204 11.98 -0.33 -9.70
CA GLU A 204 13.18 -1.10 -9.41
C GLU A 204 13.89 -1.35 -10.74
N GLN A 205 15.10 -0.80 -10.91
CA GLN A 205 15.93 -1.13 -12.05
C GLN A 205 16.11 -2.66 -12.06
N ARG A 206 15.48 -3.34 -13.02
CA ARG A 206 15.73 -4.75 -13.27
C ARG A 206 17.23 -4.91 -13.48
N LYS A 207 17.94 -5.49 -12.50
CA LYS A 207 19.30 -5.97 -12.71
C LYS A 207 19.24 -6.91 -13.90
N LYS A 208 19.77 -6.50 -15.05
CA LYS A 208 19.99 -7.40 -16.18
C LYS A 208 20.89 -8.52 -15.65
N SER A 209 20.33 -9.72 -15.47
CA SER A 209 21.13 -10.90 -15.22
C SER A 209 21.89 -11.21 -16.51
N SER A 210 23.12 -10.74 -16.61
CA SER A 210 24.09 -11.24 -17.58
C SER A 210 24.44 -12.69 -17.19
N LYS A 211 23.69 -13.63 -17.76
CA LYS A 211 24.13 -15.02 -17.89
C LYS A 211 24.02 -15.37 -19.37
N GLU A 212 24.97 -14.85 -20.13
CA GLU A 212 25.40 -15.49 -21.37
C GLU A 212 26.22 -16.72 -20.93
N SER A 213 25.60 -17.89 -20.98
CA SER A 213 26.31 -19.16 -20.78
C SER A 213 26.91 -19.58 -22.11
N THR A 214 28.22 -19.40 -22.25
CA THR A 214 29.04 -20.01 -23.30
C THR A 214 28.86 -21.53 -23.28
N PRO A 215 28.64 -22.22 -24.41
CA PRO A 215 28.53 -23.68 -24.42
C PRO A 215 29.92 -24.29 -24.25
N ARG A 216 30.15 -25.01 -23.13
CA ARG A 216 31.33 -25.87 -22.98
C ARG A 216 31.02 -27.23 -23.60
N HIS A 217 31.68 -27.53 -24.71
CA HIS A 217 31.79 -28.87 -25.27
C HIS A 217 32.51 -29.77 -24.25
N SER A 218 31.86 -30.85 -23.80
CA SER A 218 32.55 -31.94 -23.10
C SER A 218 32.40 -33.23 -23.91
N THR A 219 33.50 -33.62 -24.54
CA THR A 219 33.68 -34.95 -25.15
C THR A 219 33.72 -36.00 -24.04
N ARG A 220 32.71 -36.87 -23.97
CA ARG A 220 32.76 -38.09 -23.15
C ARG A 220 32.92 -39.31 -24.04
N LYS A 221 34.09 -39.95 -23.90
CA LYS A 221 34.48 -41.23 -24.50
C LYS A 221 33.46 -42.33 -24.19
N GLY A 222 33.19 -43.18 -25.18
CA GLY A 222 32.16 -44.21 -25.17
C GLY A 222 32.40 -45.37 -24.20
N ARG A 223 31.32 -46.12 -23.97
CA ARG A 223 31.32 -47.51 -23.52
C ARG A 223 30.47 -48.34 -24.51
N PRO A 224 30.85 -49.60 -24.81
CA PRO A 224 30.21 -50.39 -25.84
C PRO A 224 28.88 -51.00 -25.37
N ALA A 225 28.00 -51.25 -26.33
CA ALA A 225 26.67 -51.85 -26.14
C ALA A 225 26.75 -53.36 -25.86
N PRO A 226 25.85 -53.92 -25.03
CA PRO A 226 25.73 -55.37 -24.84
C PRO A 226 24.98 -56.04 -26.02
N PRO A 227 25.27 -57.33 -26.29
CA PRO A 227 24.75 -58.06 -27.45
C PRO A 227 23.26 -58.45 -27.31
N PRO A 228 22.58 -58.72 -28.44
CA PRO A 228 21.15 -59.01 -28.47
C PRO A 228 20.88 -60.44 -28.00
N HIS A 229 19.79 -60.61 -27.25
CA HIS A 229 19.16 -61.91 -27.03
C HIS A 229 17.81 -61.94 -27.78
N GLU A 230 17.57 -63.10 -28.38
CA GLU A 230 16.46 -63.52 -29.26
C GLU A 230 15.05 -63.26 -28.70
#